data_AF-A0A9Q4UB41-F1
#
_entry.id   AF-A0A9Q4UB41-F1
#
_cell.length_a   1.000
_cell.length_b   1.000
_cell.length_c   1.000
_cell.angle_alpha   90.00
_cell.angle_beta   90.00
_cell.angle_gamma   90.00
#
_symmetry.space_group_name_H-M   'P 1'
#
loop_
_entity.id
_entity.type
_entity.pdbx_description
1 polymer ?
#
loop_
_entity_poly.entity_id
_entity_poly.type
_entity_poly.pdbx_seq_one_letter_code
_entity_poly.pdbx_strand_id
1 'polypeptide(L)'
;MKRVKSLELALAAMQNREAIPEGMAPLIMLATEIGISTSKAEALAQNSGVMMLRQKAGVIVHEVKFREAALNVIREAKRKYGSKYWFHPLIGKFTMTRRPQA
;
A
#
# COMPACT_ATOMS: atom_id res chain seq x y z
N MET A 1 -19.32 21.21 25.63
CA MET A 1 -18.66 21.37 24.30
C MET A 1 -17.15 21.65 24.33
N LYS A 2 -16.54 22.16 25.41
CA LYS A 2 -15.08 22.49 25.43
C LYS A 2 -14.12 21.30 25.25
N ARG A 3 -14.47 20.11 25.78
CA ARG A 3 -13.63 18.89 25.68
C ARG A 3 -13.49 18.33 24.26
N VAL A 4 -14.54 18.44 23.44
CA VAL A 4 -14.53 17.90 22.08
C VAL A 4 -13.61 18.75 21.20
N LYS A 5 -13.71 20.08 21.28
CA LYS A 5 -12.80 21.01 20.57
C LYS A 5 -11.33 20.83 20.96
N SER A 6 -11.02 20.58 22.22
CA SER A 6 -9.64 20.32 22.65
C SER A 6 -9.11 18.97 22.16
N LEU A 7 -9.98 17.96 22.03
CA LEU A 7 -9.62 16.67 21.45
C LEU A 7 -9.39 16.79 19.94
N GLU A 8 -10.24 17.52 19.22
CA GLU A 8 -10.07 17.82 17.80
C GLU A 8 -8.78 18.59 17.53
N LEU A 9 -8.46 19.60 18.34
CA LEU A 9 -7.21 20.34 18.26
C LEU A 9 -5.98 19.48 18.57
N ALA A 10 -6.08 18.57 19.55
CA ALA A 10 -5.00 17.65 19.86
C ALA A 10 -4.78 16.62 18.75
N LEU A 11 -5.85 16.10 18.15
CA LEU A 11 -5.82 15.22 16.98
C LEU A 11 -5.21 15.94 15.76
N ALA A 12 -5.62 17.18 15.49
CA ALA A 12 -5.06 17.99 14.41
C ALA A 12 -3.58 18.35 14.66
N ALA A 13 -3.19 18.63 15.90
CA ALA A 13 -1.80 18.89 16.28
C ALA A 13 -0.93 17.62 16.17
N MET A 14 -1.50 16.44 16.44
CA MET A 14 -0.84 15.14 16.24
C MET A 14 -0.70 14.79 14.75
N GLN A 15 -1.70 15.10 13.92
CA GLN A 15 -1.65 14.92 12.45
C GLN A 15 -0.54 15.75 11.78
N ASN A 16 -0.10 16.85 12.39
CA ASN A 16 0.91 17.74 11.84
C ASN A 16 2.36 17.22 11.90
N ARG A 17 2.65 16.08 12.55
CA ARG A 17 4.03 15.54 12.61
C ARG A 17 4.41 14.60 11.47
N GLU A 18 3.44 14.12 10.69
CA GLU A 18 3.62 13.16 9.59
C GLU A 18 2.54 13.40 8.53
N ALA A 19 2.37 14.66 8.10
CA ALA A 19 1.37 14.99 7.10
C ALA A 19 1.68 14.24 5.79
N ILE A 20 0.86 13.23 5.49
CA ILE A 20 0.89 12.53 4.22
C ILE A 20 0.41 13.52 3.16
N PRO A 21 1.22 13.83 2.14
CA PRO A 21 0.82 14.75 1.08
C PRO A 21 -0.46 14.26 0.39
N GLU A 22 -1.25 15.20 -0.14
CA GLU A 22 -2.43 14.86 -0.92
C GLU A 22 -2.07 13.91 -2.08
N GLY A 23 -2.89 12.86 -2.27
CA GLY A 23 -2.65 11.81 -3.27
C GLY A 23 -1.62 10.75 -2.89
N MET A 24 -0.96 10.87 -1.72
CA MET A 24 -0.09 9.84 -1.16
C MET A 24 -0.82 9.03 -0.09
N ALA A 25 -0.41 7.78 0.08
CA ALA A 25 -0.94 6.90 1.12
C ALA A 25 0.16 6.00 1.70
N PRO A 26 0.02 5.54 2.97
CA PRO A 26 0.97 4.59 3.56
C PRO A 26 0.99 3.28 2.79
N LEU A 27 2.18 2.85 2.37
CA LEU A 27 2.36 1.61 1.61
C LEU A 27 1.87 0.38 2.40
N ILE A 28 2.06 0.38 3.73
CA ILE A 28 1.60 -0.71 4.61
C ILE A 28 0.08 -0.91 4.55
N MET A 29 -0.67 0.19 4.45
CA MET A 29 -2.13 0.17 4.35
C MET A 29 -2.54 -0.44 3.01
N LEU A 30 -1.96 0.04 1.91
CA LEU A 30 -2.25 -0.47 0.57
C LEU A 30 -1.84 -1.93 0.39
N ALA A 31 -0.69 -2.33 0.94
CA ALA A 31 -0.22 -3.72 0.91
C ALA A 31 -1.21 -4.66 1.61
N THR A 32 -1.75 -4.22 2.76
CA THR A 32 -2.76 -4.95 3.52
C THR A 32 -4.07 -5.08 2.73
N GLU A 33 -4.50 -4.00 2.08
CA GLU A 33 -5.71 -3.98 1.26
C GLU A 33 -5.64 -4.99 0.09
N ILE A 34 -4.50 -5.02 -0.60
CA ILE A 34 -4.26 -5.95 -1.73
C ILE A 34 -3.98 -7.38 -1.24
N GLY A 35 -3.59 -7.54 0.02
CA GLY A 35 -3.30 -8.83 0.63
C GLY A 35 -1.91 -9.39 0.28
N ILE A 36 -0.91 -8.52 0.08
CA ILE A 36 0.49 -8.88 -0.15
C ILE A 36 1.40 -8.38 0.98
N SER A 37 2.61 -8.93 1.11
CA SER A 37 3.57 -8.43 2.09
C SER A 37 4.05 -7.02 1.73
N THR A 38 4.42 -6.23 2.75
CA THR A 38 4.98 -4.88 2.57
C THR A 38 6.22 -4.88 1.69
N SER A 39 7.11 -5.86 1.84
CA SER A 39 8.28 -6.03 0.98
C SER A 39 7.94 -6.23 -0.50
N LYS A 40 6.82 -6.91 -0.78
CA LYS A 40 6.34 -7.12 -2.15
C LYS A 40 5.62 -5.89 -2.68
N ALA A 41 4.94 -5.15 -1.83
CA ALA A 41 4.38 -3.84 -2.17
C ALA A 41 5.48 -2.82 -2.50
N GLU A 42 6.60 -2.81 -1.76
CA GLU A 42 7.76 -1.96 -2.08
C GLU A 42 8.35 -2.32 -3.45
N ALA A 43 8.58 -3.61 -3.70
CA ALA A 43 9.05 -4.08 -5.01
C ALA A 43 8.07 -3.72 -6.14
N LEU A 44 6.75 -3.81 -5.88
CA LEU A 44 5.73 -3.42 -6.85
C LEU A 44 5.85 -1.94 -7.20
N ALA A 45 5.89 -1.08 -6.19
CA ALA A 45 5.98 0.37 -6.38
C ALA A 45 7.26 0.74 -7.15
N GLN A 46 8.40 0.20 -6.72
CA GLN A 46 9.70 0.44 -7.34
C GLN A 46 9.74 -0.01 -8.80
N ASN A 47 9.29 -1.24 -9.09
CA ASN A 47 9.38 -1.82 -10.44
C ASN A 47 8.32 -1.28 -11.40
N SER A 48 7.25 -0.67 -10.88
CA SER A 48 6.19 -0.04 -11.68
C SER A 48 6.39 1.48 -11.82
N GLY A 49 7.47 2.04 -11.28
CA GLY A 49 7.76 3.47 -11.35
C GLY A 49 6.79 4.34 -10.54
N VAL A 50 6.12 3.78 -9.53
CA VAL A 50 5.23 4.54 -8.65
C VAL A 50 6.07 5.42 -7.72
N MET A 51 5.73 6.71 -7.65
CA MET A 51 6.40 7.65 -6.75
C MET A 51 6.32 7.16 -5.30
N MET A 52 7.48 7.12 -4.64
CA MET A 52 7.64 6.64 -3.28
C MET A 52 8.49 7.62 -2.46
N LEU A 53 8.10 7.87 -1.21
CA LEU A 53 8.86 8.66 -0.25
C LEU A 53 9.06 7.86 1.03
N ARG A 54 10.28 7.88 1.54
CA ARG A 54 10.62 7.26 2.83
C ARG A 54 10.56 8.31 3.92
N GLN A 55 9.71 8.10 4.90
CA GLN A 55 9.58 8.92 6.11
C GLN A 55 9.99 8.11 7.35
N LYS A 56 10.13 8.77 8.50
CA LYS A 56 10.38 8.07 9.78
C LYS A 56 9.29 7.07 10.13
N ALA A 57 8.04 7.40 9.78
CA ALA A 57 6.86 6.56 9.98
C ALA A 57 6.80 5.30 9.10
N GLY A 58 7.53 5.31 7.97
CA GLY A 58 7.46 4.26 6.96
C GLY A 58 7.51 4.80 5.54
N VAL A 59 7.06 3.99 4.59
CA VAL A 59 7.02 4.35 3.16
C VAL A 59 5.61 4.82 2.79
N ILE A 60 5.53 5.96 2.13
CA ILE A 60 4.31 6.45 1.47
C ILE A 60 4.48 6.40 -0.04
N VAL A 61 3.39 6.14 -0.76
CA VAL A 61 3.37 6.03 -2.22
C VAL A 61 2.18 6.75 -2.82
N HIS A 62 2.27 7.11 -4.10
CA HIS A 62 1.13 7.70 -4.81
C HIS A 62 0.00 6.67 -4.91
N GLU A 63 -1.15 6.97 -4.31
CA GLU A 63 -2.20 5.98 -4.05
C GLU A 63 -2.79 5.42 -5.34
N VAL A 64 -3.31 6.29 -6.22
CA VAL A 64 -4.01 5.87 -7.44
C VAL A 64 -3.08 5.04 -8.35
N LYS A 65 -1.86 5.52 -8.57
CA LYS A 65 -0.86 4.82 -9.40
C LYS A 65 -0.45 3.47 -8.80
N PHE A 66 -0.35 3.38 -7.47
CA PHE A 66 -0.09 2.12 -6.81
C PHE A 66 -1.23 1.11 -7.00
N ARG A 67 -2.49 1.55 -6.84
CA ARG A 67 -3.68 0.71 -7.04
C ARG A 67 -3.79 0.20 -8.49
N GLU A 68 -3.54 1.07 -9.47
CA GLU A 68 -3.49 0.70 -10.89
C GLU A 68 -2.43 -0.38 -11.16
N ALA A 69 -1.20 -0.18 -10.68
CA ALA A 69 -0.12 -1.15 -10.83
C ALA A 69 -0.43 -2.47 -10.10
N ALA A 70 -1.01 -2.41 -8.90
CA ALA A 70 -1.42 -3.58 -8.14
C ALA A 70 -2.49 -4.40 -8.86
N LEU A 71 -3.50 -3.75 -9.44
CA LEU A 71 -4.52 -4.43 -10.22
C LEU A 71 -3.93 -5.19 -11.41
N ASN A 72 -2.99 -4.57 -12.13
CA ASN A 72 -2.30 -5.24 -13.23
C ASN A 72 -1.55 -6.49 -12.75
N VAL A 73 -0.76 -6.35 -11.67
CA VAL A 73 -0.01 -7.47 -11.08
C VAL A 73 -0.95 -8.61 -10.67
N ILE A 74 -2.08 -8.31 -10.02
CA ILE A 74 -3.03 -9.32 -9.56
C ILE A 74 -3.72 -10.05 -10.73
N ARG A 75 -4.06 -9.29 -11.78
CA ARG A 75 -4.72 -9.83 -12.98
C ARG A 75 -3.79 -10.77 -13.75
N GLU A 76 -2.52 -10.39 -13.87
CA GLU A 76 -1.53 -11.15 -14.66
C GLU A 76 -0.79 -12.23 -13.85
N ALA A 77 -0.89 -12.20 -12.51
CA ALA A 77 -0.21 -13.18 -11.66
C ALA A 77 -0.73 -14.60 -11.91
N LYS A 78 0.22 -15.53 -12.09
CA LYS A 78 -0.05 -16.94 -12.32
C LYS A 78 0.20 -17.76 -11.05
N ARG A 79 -0.62 -18.78 -10.84
CA ARG A 79 -0.49 -19.72 -9.73
C ARG A 79 -0.64 -21.15 -10.24
N LYS A 80 0.34 -22.00 -9.94
CA LYS A 80 0.24 -23.45 -10.20
C LYS A 80 -0.81 -24.06 -9.28
N TYR A 81 -1.63 -24.99 -9.79
CA TYR A 81 -2.62 -25.71 -8.99
C TYR A 81 -1.97 -26.34 -7.74
N GLY A 82 -2.61 -26.18 -6.58
CA GLY A 82 -2.09 -26.64 -5.27
C GLY A 82 -0.93 -25.82 -4.67
N SER A 83 -0.29 -24.91 -5.40
CA SER A 83 0.79 -24.07 -4.85
C SER A 83 0.23 -22.98 -3.94
N LYS A 84 0.79 -22.71 -2.76
CA LYS A 84 0.41 -21.51 -1.98
C LYS A 84 0.89 -20.18 -2.58
N TYR A 85 1.80 -20.24 -3.56
CA TYR A 85 2.47 -19.08 -4.11
C TYR A 85 1.95 -18.70 -5.50
N TRP A 86 1.86 -17.38 -5.70
CA TRP A 86 1.66 -16.69 -6.96
C TRP A 86 3.00 -16.23 -7.52
N PHE A 87 3.04 -16.01 -8.83
CA PHE A 87 4.19 -15.47 -9.53
C PHE A 87 3.75 -14.37 -10.50
N HIS A 88 4.46 -13.26 -10.47
CA HIS A 88 4.35 -12.18 -11.45
C HIS A 88 5.77 -11.70 -11.81
N PRO A 89 6.11 -11.46 -13.10
CA PRO A 89 7.46 -11.04 -13.49
C PRO A 89 7.96 -9.80 -12.74
N LEU A 90 7.09 -8.81 -12.50
CA LEU A 90 7.45 -7.58 -11.77
C LEU A 90 7.80 -7.79 -10.29
N ILE A 91 7.21 -8.75 -9.57
CA ILE A 91 7.40 -8.87 -8.11
C ILE A 91 7.88 -10.26 -7.66
N GLY A 92 8.17 -11.12 -8.64
CA GLY A 92 8.57 -12.50 -8.45
C GLY A 92 7.50 -13.34 -7.76
N LYS A 93 7.94 -14.24 -6.88
CA LYS A 93 7.08 -15.14 -6.11
C LYS A 93 6.52 -14.46 -4.87
N PHE A 94 5.21 -14.56 -4.62
CA PHE A 94 4.54 -13.95 -3.47
C PHE A 94 3.32 -14.77 -3.02
N THR A 95 2.79 -14.45 -1.84
CA THR A 95 1.53 -15.01 -1.31
C THR A 95 0.46 -13.93 -1.35
N MET A 96 -0.79 -14.31 -1.61
CA MET A 96 -1.95 -13.44 -1.46
C MET A 96 -2.85 -13.99 -0.36
N THR A 97 -3.23 -13.16 0.59
CA THR A 97 -4.18 -13.52 1.65
C THR A 97 -5.62 -13.44 1.16
N ARG A 98 -5.93 -12.55 0.21
CA ARG A 98 -7.23 -12.43 -0.47
C ARG A 98 -7.00 -11.97 -1.91
N ARG A 99 -7.80 -12.46 -2.86
CA ARG A 99 -7.89 -11.84 -4.19
C ARG A 99 -8.93 -10.73 -4.08
N PRO A 100 -8.64 -9.48 -4.47
CA PRO A 100 -9.69 -8.46 -4.61
C PRO A 100 -10.78 -9.04 -5.51
N GLN A 101 -12.02 -9.10 -5.02
CA GLN A 101 -13.15 -9.41 -5.90
C GLN A 101 -13.29 -8.23 -6.86
N ALA A 102 -13.34 -8.53 -8.15
CA ALA A 102 -13.50 -7.55 -9.22
C ALA A 102 -14.87 -6.88 -9.14
#